data_AF-A0A160TFX9-F1
#
_entry.id   AF-A0A160TFX9-F1
#
_cell.length_a   1.000
_cell.length_b   1.000
_cell.length_c   1.000
_cell.angle_alpha   90.00
_cell.angle_beta   90.00
_cell.angle_gamma   90.00
#
_symmetry.space_group_name_H-M   'P 1'
#
loop_
_entity.id
_entity.type
_entity.pdbx_description
1 polymer ?
#
loop_
_entity_poly.entity_id
_entity_poly.type
_entity_poly.pdbx_seq_one_letter_code
_entity_poly.pdbx_strand_id
1 'polypeptide(L)'
;MKYLPVGIIIASSLMNPTPVLATTNDAQMVAFFPIESEVCPTGWSEYKPAKGYLIRGTDNTSLIGAQKGDAIHDAQAPLHQHKLDDTLPLRRIGNNVFGGPHQRITTIEVSVNGSTSHSDGAMPYVQYLTCQEDKPAVHEPSLSIFLPKNTVQWFTGGACPTGWALYEPLIGGSGRTALPLPRDAVATAAAAIVDGSNSQNHEHNLFFNMPDKEHNIKLMVNSTDDSYFINIFKKTDFAQAAIPQIERLSAKGIRSDIKAGSPNVLIPYTYLRPCQKTSDTINISELPAGMGTFTKSFACPSGLYNVASAAGRFPVGLPPRNAGDPDPLSGTAFGAAALKSEQRPTHLHTVDIPVALSAWGIDTTTFLPTNRFKGLSPGASKLEGETDTTSMTFPYVQLKFCKVPE
;
A
#
# COMPACT_ATOMS: atom_id res chain seq x y z
N MET A 1 45.02 71.87 -27.90
CA MET A 1 43.76 71.24 -28.35
C MET A 1 43.96 69.75 -28.51
N LYS A 2 43.00 68.96 -27.98
CA LYS A 2 42.72 67.52 -28.16
C LYS A 2 42.87 66.65 -26.89
N TYR A 3 41.69 66.48 -26.26
CA TYR A 3 41.10 65.31 -25.59
C TYR A 3 41.76 64.68 -24.35
N LEU A 4 41.12 64.92 -23.19
CA LEU A 4 41.00 63.95 -22.10
C LEU A 4 39.82 63.00 -22.39
N PRO A 5 39.94 61.70 -22.08
CA PRO A 5 38.81 60.88 -21.68
C PRO A 5 38.81 60.64 -20.16
N VAL A 6 37.62 60.81 -19.60
CA VAL A 6 37.22 60.54 -18.23
C VAL A 6 37.30 59.03 -17.97
N GLY A 7 38.16 58.61 -17.04
CA GLY A 7 38.17 57.25 -16.52
C GLY A 7 37.07 57.08 -15.47
N ILE A 8 36.02 56.34 -15.84
CA ILE A 8 34.98 55.87 -14.92
C ILE A 8 35.60 54.77 -14.04
N ILE A 9 35.76 55.04 -12.75
CA ILE A 9 36.03 54.00 -11.75
C ILE A 9 34.68 53.35 -11.43
N ILE A 10 34.43 52.17 -12.01
CA ILE A 10 33.33 51.31 -11.57
C ILE A 10 33.79 50.66 -10.27
N ALA A 11 33.33 51.20 -9.14
CA ALA A 11 33.41 50.52 -7.86
C ALA A 11 32.43 49.34 -7.90
N SER A 12 32.94 48.17 -8.29
CA SER A 12 32.22 46.90 -8.18
C SER A 12 32.00 46.60 -6.70
N SER A 13 30.88 47.05 -6.14
CA SER A 13 30.37 46.54 -4.88
C SER A 13 29.97 45.08 -5.10
N LEU A 14 30.94 44.17 -4.90
CA LEU A 14 30.67 42.77 -4.62
C LEU A 14 29.88 42.73 -3.32
N MET A 15 28.55 42.81 -3.44
CA MET A 15 27.66 42.31 -2.42
C MET A 15 27.97 40.82 -2.31
N ASN A 16 28.84 40.46 -1.36
CA ASN A 16 28.87 39.08 -0.88
C ASN A 16 27.42 38.75 -0.51
N PRO A 17 26.81 37.70 -1.08
CA PRO A 17 25.61 37.17 -0.48
C PRO A 17 26.03 36.75 0.91
N THR A 18 25.60 37.49 1.92
CA THR A 18 25.54 36.96 3.27
C THR A 18 24.82 35.62 3.13
N PRO A 19 25.44 34.49 3.52
CA PRO A 19 24.67 33.27 3.63
C PRO A 19 23.56 33.61 4.61
N VAL A 20 22.33 33.60 4.12
CA VAL A 20 21.17 33.49 4.99
C VAL A 20 21.40 32.15 5.69
N LEU A 21 21.96 32.22 6.89
CA LEU A 21 21.87 31.15 7.87
C LEU A 21 20.37 30.91 8.01
N ALA A 22 19.86 29.90 7.32
CA ALA A 22 18.55 29.34 7.60
C ALA A 22 18.61 28.93 9.07
N THR A 23 18.14 29.80 9.95
CA THR A 23 18.01 29.46 11.35
C THR A 23 17.09 28.24 11.38
N THR A 24 17.48 27.22 12.12
CA THR A 24 16.78 25.96 12.39
C THR A 24 15.41 26.14 13.09
N ASN A 25 14.79 27.32 13.00
CA ASN A 25 13.65 27.84 13.74
C ASN A 25 12.27 27.53 13.12
N ASP A 26 12.20 26.75 12.03
CA ASP A 26 10.93 26.41 11.36
C ASP A 26 10.56 24.91 11.45
N ALA A 27 11.39 24.07 12.08
CA ALA A 27 11.08 22.66 12.25
C ALA A 27 10.19 22.45 13.47
N GLN A 28 8.88 22.38 13.25
CA GLN A 28 7.90 22.06 14.29
C GLN A 28 7.79 20.55 14.46
N MET A 29 7.81 20.09 15.72
CA MET A 29 7.66 18.69 16.06
C MET A 29 6.22 18.24 15.80
N VAL A 30 6.03 17.07 15.19
CA VAL A 30 4.70 16.46 14.97
C VAL A 30 4.64 15.13 15.69
N ALA A 31 3.62 14.93 16.50
CA ALA A 31 3.43 13.73 17.33
C ALA A 31 2.01 13.19 17.26
N PHE A 32 1.89 11.87 17.41
CA PHE A 32 0.62 11.19 17.66
C PHE A 32 0.29 11.30 19.15
N PHE A 33 -0.98 11.45 19.50
CA PHE A 33 -1.46 11.52 20.89
C PHE A 33 -2.33 10.29 21.18
N PRO A 34 -1.73 9.17 21.65
CA PRO A 34 -2.42 7.93 22.02
C PRO A 34 -3.15 8.03 23.37
N ILE A 35 -3.99 9.05 23.49
CA ILE A 35 -4.91 9.30 24.59
C ILE A 35 -6.29 9.60 24.00
N GLU A 36 -7.35 9.38 24.77
CA GLU A 36 -8.71 9.79 24.43
C GLU A 36 -8.81 11.31 24.56
N SER A 37 -8.25 12.02 23.58
CA SER A 37 -8.39 13.47 23.43
C SER A 37 -8.81 13.81 22.02
N GLU A 38 -9.71 14.77 21.97
CA GLU A 38 -10.29 15.34 20.76
C GLU A 38 -9.58 16.63 20.31
N VAL A 39 -8.75 17.20 21.19
CA VAL A 39 -8.10 18.50 21.01
C VAL A 39 -6.62 18.37 21.38
N CYS A 40 -5.78 19.06 20.61
CA CYS A 40 -4.35 19.13 20.90
C CYS A 40 -4.12 19.88 22.22
N PRO A 41 -3.07 19.52 22.98
CA PRO A 41 -2.74 20.22 24.22
C PRO A 41 -2.35 21.68 23.95
N THR A 42 -2.30 22.51 25.00
CA THR A 42 -1.85 23.90 24.88
C THR A 42 -0.43 23.98 24.29
N GLY A 43 -0.21 24.93 23.37
CA GLY A 43 1.04 25.06 22.62
C GLY A 43 1.17 24.06 21.46
N TRP A 44 0.10 23.35 21.13
CA TRP A 44 0.02 22.43 20.00
C TRP A 44 -1.28 22.65 19.22
N SER A 45 -1.15 22.57 17.90
CA SER A 45 -2.26 22.64 16.96
C SER A 45 -2.40 21.33 16.20
N GLU A 46 -3.62 21.02 15.74
CA GLU A 46 -3.85 19.83 14.95
C GLU A 46 -3.08 19.90 13.62
N TYR A 47 -2.32 18.84 13.30
CA TYR A 47 -1.57 18.76 12.06
C TYR A 47 -2.49 18.29 10.92
N LYS A 48 -3.17 19.26 10.30
CA LYS A 48 -4.20 19.02 9.28
C LYS A 48 -3.79 18.06 8.16
N PRO A 49 -2.55 18.07 7.61
CA PRO A 49 -2.16 17.14 6.56
C PRO A 49 -2.18 15.66 6.95
N ALA A 50 -2.14 15.32 8.24
CA ALA A 50 -2.18 13.93 8.70
C ALA A 50 -3.60 13.37 8.90
N LYS A 51 -4.67 14.16 8.76
CA LYS A 51 -6.05 13.69 9.01
C LYS A 51 -6.47 12.55 8.09
N GLY A 52 -6.54 11.31 8.61
CA GLY A 52 -6.81 10.12 7.81
C GLY A 52 -5.61 9.64 6.97
N TYR A 53 -4.39 10.11 7.25
CA TYR A 53 -3.19 9.76 6.51
C TYR A 53 -2.16 9.06 7.42
N LEU A 54 -1.46 8.06 6.88
CA LEU A 54 -0.24 7.56 7.49
C LEU A 54 0.89 8.60 7.33
N ILE A 55 1.86 8.57 8.24
CA ILE A 55 3.07 9.41 8.09
C ILE A 55 4.17 8.61 7.41
N ARG A 56 4.74 9.18 6.35
CA ARG A 56 5.85 8.62 5.58
C ARG A 56 7.07 9.52 5.64
N GLY A 57 8.25 8.95 5.85
CA GLY A 57 9.49 9.71 5.91
C GLY A 57 9.93 10.25 4.55
N THR A 58 10.47 11.47 4.55
CA THR A 58 11.18 12.05 3.40
C THR A 58 12.28 13.00 3.88
N ASP A 59 13.33 13.16 3.07
CA ASP A 59 14.33 14.23 3.17
C ASP A 59 14.12 15.33 2.12
N ASN A 60 13.24 15.10 1.14
CA ASN A 60 12.86 16.08 0.13
C ASN A 60 11.90 17.10 0.74
N THR A 61 12.42 18.32 0.96
CA THR A 61 11.69 19.42 1.60
C THR A 61 10.44 19.84 0.84
N SER A 62 10.40 19.67 -0.49
CA SER A 62 9.24 20.01 -1.32
C SER A 62 8.05 19.06 -1.14
N LEU A 63 8.28 17.89 -0.53
CA LEU A 63 7.23 16.91 -0.29
C LEU A 63 6.60 17.05 1.09
N ILE A 64 7.22 17.78 2.03
CA ILE A 64 6.71 17.87 3.41
C ILE A 64 5.29 18.43 3.43
N GLY A 65 4.37 17.71 4.08
CA GLY A 65 2.94 18.02 4.11
C GLY A 65 2.17 17.68 2.83
N ALA A 66 2.83 17.23 1.76
CA ALA A 66 2.16 16.73 0.57
C ALA A 66 1.45 15.41 0.89
N GLN A 67 0.17 15.37 0.56
CA GLN A 67 -0.70 14.21 0.70
C GLN A 67 -0.75 13.42 -0.61
N LYS A 68 -0.86 12.09 -0.50
CA LYS A 68 -1.07 11.16 -1.61
C LYS A 68 -2.19 10.20 -1.25
N GLY A 69 -3.14 10.00 -2.16
CA GLY A 69 -4.35 9.21 -1.93
C GLY A 69 -5.45 10.00 -1.19
N ASP A 70 -6.62 9.39 -1.10
CA ASP A 70 -7.78 9.94 -0.38
C ASP A 70 -7.72 9.55 1.10
N ALA A 71 -8.08 10.48 1.99
CA ALA A 71 -8.02 10.26 3.43
C ALA A 71 -8.82 9.02 3.87
N ILE A 72 -8.25 8.24 4.79
CA ILE A 72 -8.97 7.16 5.47
C ILE A 72 -10.15 7.75 6.26
N HIS A 73 -11.31 7.11 6.15
CA HIS A 73 -12.49 7.42 6.95
C HIS A 73 -12.43 6.75 8.33
N ASP A 74 -13.25 7.24 9.27
CA ASP A 74 -13.27 6.76 10.65
C ASP A 74 -13.48 5.25 10.75
N ALA A 75 -12.53 4.57 11.39
CA ALA A 75 -12.49 3.13 11.58
C ALA A 75 -12.74 2.28 10.30
N GLN A 76 -12.50 2.83 9.12
CA GLN A 76 -12.79 2.20 7.83
C GLN A 76 -11.49 1.99 7.05
N ALA A 77 -11.06 0.73 6.96
CA ALA A 77 -9.86 0.39 6.20
C ALA A 77 -10.08 0.71 4.70
N PRO A 78 -9.08 1.32 4.02
CA PRO A 78 -9.20 1.71 2.63
C PRO A 78 -9.32 0.45 1.77
N LEU A 79 -10.36 0.40 0.95
CA LEU A 79 -10.58 -0.71 0.03
C LEU A 79 -9.93 -0.43 -1.32
N HIS A 80 -9.40 -1.47 -1.95
CA HIS A 80 -8.88 -1.41 -3.30
C HIS A 80 -9.22 -2.64 -4.13
N GLN A 81 -9.17 -2.47 -5.45
CA GLN A 81 -9.35 -3.52 -6.44
C GLN A 81 -8.33 -3.32 -7.57
N HIS A 82 -8.08 -4.36 -8.35
CA HIS A 82 -7.21 -4.29 -9.52
C HIS A 82 -8.02 -4.34 -10.80
N LYS A 83 -7.57 -3.61 -11.82
CA LYS A 83 -8.13 -3.75 -13.16
C LYS A 83 -7.44 -4.90 -13.89
N LEU A 84 -8.25 -5.66 -14.62
CA LEU A 84 -7.83 -6.74 -15.49
C LEU A 84 -8.19 -6.38 -16.92
N ASP A 85 -7.20 -6.39 -17.80
CA ASP A 85 -7.33 -6.11 -19.23
C ASP A 85 -6.34 -6.98 -19.99
N ASP A 86 -6.80 -8.15 -20.45
CA ASP A 86 -5.96 -9.11 -21.17
C ASP A 86 -6.79 -9.91 -22.18
N THR A 87 -6.11 -10.59 -23.09
CA THR A 87 -6.70 -11.53 -24.03
C THR A 87 -6.33 -12.96 -23.65
N LEU A 88 -7.35 -13.78 -23.41
CA LEU A 88 -7.24 -15.19 -23.11
C LEU A 88 -7.39 -16.01 -24.39
N PRO A 89 -6.34 -16.73 -24.83
CA PRO A 89 -6.47 -17.64 -25.94
C PRO A 89 -7.06 -18.98 -25.44
N LEU A 90 -8.14 -19.45 -26.07
CA LEU A 90 -8.85 -20.70 -25.77
C LEU A 90 -8.77 -21.65 -26.97
N ARG A 91 -8.69 -22.96 -26.72
CA ARG A 91 -8.89 -24.02 -27.74
C ARG A 91 -10.24 -24.67 -27.55
N ARG A 92 -10.97 -24.84 -28.64
CA ARG A 92 -12.09 -25.78 -28.72
C ARG A 92 -11.69 -26.98 -29.57
N ILE A 93 -12.15 -28.17 -29.17
CA ILE A 93 -12.12 -29.38 -29.99
C ILE A 93 -13.55 -29.81 -30.30
N GLY A 94 -13.91 -29.85 -31.57
CA GLY A 94 -15.14 -30.50 -32.04
C GLY A 94 -14.88 -31.98 -32.32
N ASN A 95 -15.64 -32.86 -31.68
CA ASN A 95 -15.61 -34.30 -31.96
C ASN A 95 -16.71 -34.65 -32.97
N ASN A 96 -16.34 -35.34 -34.05
CA ASN A 96 -17.30 -35.99 -34.94
C ASN A 96 -17.59 -37.39 -34.42
N VAL A 97 -18.85 -37.72 -34.13
CA VAL A 97 -19.24 -39.03 -33.58
C VAL A 97 -19.20 -40.14 -34.65
N PHE A 98 -19.25 -39.80 -35.93
CA PHE A 98 -19.22 -40.78 -37.03
C PHE A 98 -18.33 -40.31 -38.19
N GLY A 99 -17.09 -40.80 -38.23
CA GLY A 99 -16.26 -40.83 -39.46
C GLY A 99 -14.99 -39.96 -39.46
N GLY A 100 -13.86 -40.57 -39.06
CA GLY A 100 -12.50 -40.12 -39.44
C GLY A 100 -11.80 -39.11 -38.50
N PRO A 101 -10.46 -38.97 -38.60
CA PRO A 101 -9.57 -38.34 -37.61
C PRO A 101 -9.63 -36.79 -37.60
N HIS A 102 -10.64 -36.18 -38.21
CA HIS A 102 -10.70 -34.73 -38.36
C HIS A 102 -11.34 -34.09 -37.14
N GLN A 103 -10.56 -34.00 -36.06
CA GLN A 103 -10.83 -33.06 -34.97
C GLN A 103 -10.77 -31.64 -35.53
N ARG A 104 -11.89 -30.89 -35.49
CA ARG A 104 -11.82 -29.44 -35.76
C ARG A 104 -11.29 -28.78 -34.50
N ILE A 105 -10.04 -28.34 -34.60
CA ILE A 105 -9.38 -27.56 -33.57
C ILE A 105 -9.52 -26.10 -33.97
N THR A 106 -10.14 -25.31 -33.10
CA THR A 106 -10.22 -23.87 -33.32
C THR A 106 -9.65 -23.14 -32.12
N THR A 107 -8.73 -22.22 -32.40
CA THR A 107 -8.22 -21.26 -31.42
C THR A 107 -9.10 -20.03 -31.48
N ILE A 108 -9.57 -19.56 -30.33
CA ILE A 108 -10.31 -18.32 -30.18
C ILE A 108 -9.60 -17.46 -29.14
N GLU A 109 -9.57 -16.16 -29.38
CA GLU A 109 -9.13 -15.18 -28.41
C GLU A 109 -10.34 -14.54 -27.74
N VAL A 110 -10.27 -14.41 -26.42
CA VAL A 110 -11.34 -13.89 -25.61
C VAL A 110 -10.79 -12.76 -24.76
N SER A 111 -11.21 -11.54 -25.06
CA SER A 111 -10.85 -10.38 -24.25
C SER A 111 -11.54 -10.46 -22.90
N VAL A 112 -10.75 -10.30 -21.84
CA VAL A 112 -11.20 -10.20 -20.46
C VAL A 112 -10.93 -8.78 -20.01
N ASN A 113 -12.01 -8.05 -19.75
CA ASN A 113 -11.96 -6.71 -19.20
C ASN A 113 -12.85 -6.67 -17.96
N GLY A 114 -12.28 -6.34 -16.81
CA GLY A 114 -13.02 -6.27 -15.56
C GLY A 114 -12.15 -5.84 -14.39
N SER A 115 -12.67 -6.01 -13.18
CA SER A 115 -11.96 -5.71 -11.94
C SER A 115 -12.03 -6.89 -10.98
N THR A 116 -11.03 -7.00 -10.11
CA THR A 116 -11.05 -7.92 -8.97
C THR A 116 -12.01 -7.41 -7.87
N SER A 117 -12.28 -8.22 -6.86
CA SER A 117 -13.03 -7.81 -5.68
C SER A 117 -12.29 -6.73 -4.90
N HIS A 118 -13.03 -5.98 -4.10
CA HIS A 118 -12.44 -5.07 -3.13
C HIS A 118 -11.70 -5.86 -2.02
N SER A 119 -10.57 -5.32 -1.57
CA SER A 119 -9.76 -5.85 -0.47
C SER A 119 -9.22 -4.68 0.36
N ASP A 120 -9.11 -4.86 1.67
CA ASP A 120 -8.56 -3.87 2.61
C ASP A 120 -7.01 -3.91 2.70
N GLY A 121 -6.37 -4.72 1.86
CA GLY A 121 -4.92 -4.88 1.85
C GLY A 121 -4.35 -5.65 3.05
N ALA A 122 -5.20 -6.20 3.92
CA ALA A 122 -4.83 -6.88 5.16
C ALA A 122 -3.97 -6.00 6.09
N MET A 123 -4.25 -4.68 6.12
CA MET A 123 -3.51 -3.73 6.92
C MET A 123 -4.16 -3.49 8.30
N PRO A 124 -3.41 -3.63 9.40
CA PRO A 124 -3.90 -3.26 10.72
C PRO A 124 -3.62 -1.78 11.02
N TYR A 125 -4.67 -1.04 11.36
CA TYR A 125 -4.56 0.38 11.68
C TYR A 125 -4.88 0.65 13.15
N VAL A 126 -4.38 1.79 13.62
CA VAL A 126 -4.86 2.47 14.82
C VAL A 126 -4.85 3.97 14.56
N GLN A 127 -5.96 4.64 14.84
CA GLN A 127 -6.06 6.09 14.62
C GLN A 127 -5.68 6.87 15.88
N TYR A 128 -4.89 7.94 15.72
CA TYR A 128 -4.50 8.82 16.80
C TYR A 128 -4.60 10.29 16.40
N LEU A 129 -5.02 11.14 17.33
CA LEU A 129 -4.92 12.59 17.13
C LEU A 129 -3.46 12.95 16.80
N THR A 130 -3.25 13.71 15.73
CA THR A 130 -1.90 14.13 15.32
C THR A 130 -1.78 15.63 15.47
N CYS A 131 -0.86 16.06 16.33
CA CYS A 131 -0.65 17.47 16.61
C CYS A 131 0.76 17.88 16.18
N GLN A 132 0.89 19.13 15.75
CA GLN A 132 2.16 19.81 15.60
C GLN A 132 2.36 20.78 16.76
N GLU A 133 3.60 20.87 17.23
CA GLU A 133 4.03 21.89 18.17
C GLU A 133 3.83 23.26 17.53
N ASP A 134 3.20 24.20 18.24
CA ASP A 134 3.11 25.57 17.76
C ASP A 134 4.51 26.17 17.70
N LYS A 135 4.72 27.13 16.79
CA LYS A 135 6.03 27.76 16.66
C LYS A 135 6.39 28.42 18.01
N PRO A 136 7.50 28.03 18.66
CA PRO A 136 7.87 28.61 19.93
C PRO A 136 8.04 30.13 19.82
N ALA A 137 7.74 30.84 20.91
CA ALA A 137 8.01 32.27 20.96
C ALA A 137 9.51 32.56 20.75
N VAL A 138 9.83 33.79 20.35
CA VAL A 138 11.23 34.19 20.15
C VAL A 138 11.97 33.98 21.48
N HIS A 139 13.08 33.21 21.43
CA HIS A 139 13.92 32.80 22.56
C HIS A 139 13.44 31.61 23.41
N GLU A 140 12.31 30.99 23.07
CA GLU A 140 11.91 29.71 23.67
C GLU A 140 12.40 28.54 22.80
N PRO A 141 13.00 27.49 23.40
CA PRO A 141 13.37 26.30 22.67
C PRO A 141 12.12 25.46 22.36
N SER A 142 12.13 24.73 21.24
CA SER A 142 11.15 23.66 21.01
C SER A 142 11.23 22.61 22.11
N LEU A 143 10.08 22.10 22.56
CA LEU A 143 9.94 21.03 23.55
C LEU A 143 10.66 19.74 23.12
N SER A 144 10.96 19.58 21.82
CA SER A 144 11.78 18.48 21.31
C SER A 144 13.14 18.35 22.02
N ILE A 145 13.69 19.44 22.58
CA ILE A 145 14.94 19.39 23.36
C ILE A 145 14.84 18.58 24.65
N PHE A 146 13.64 18.22 25.10
CA PHE A 146 13.43 17.48 26.35
C PHE A 146 13.19 15.98 26.15
N LEU A 147 13.06 15.51 24.90
CA LEU A 147 12.90 14.08 24.62
C LEU A 147 14.15 13.25 24.97
N PRO A 148 14.06 11.94 25.24
CA PRO A 148 15.24 11.10 25.44
C PRO A 148 16.09 10.92 24.17
N LYS A 149 17.39 10.71 24.31
CA LYS A 149 18.26 10.28 23.19
C LYS A 149 17.72 8.98 22.54
N ASN A 150 17.99 8.81 21.25
CA ASN A 150 17.47 7.71 20.41
C ASN A 150 15.96 7.73 20.16
N THR A 151 15.27 8.77 20.63
CA THR A 151 13.91 9.09 20.19
C THR A 151 13.91 9.38 18.69
N VAL A 152 12.89 8.89 17.99
CA VAL A 152 12.58 9.22 16.60
C VAL A 152 11.25 9.96 16.57
N GLN A 153 11.25 11.13 15.92
CA GLN A 153 10.07 12.00 15.81
C GLN A 153 9.98 12.63 14.41
N TRP A 154 8.78 13.09 14.06
CA TRP A 154 8.48 13.72 12.78
C TRP A 154 8.53 15.24 12.87
N PHE A 155 8.95 15.91 11.79
CA PHE A 155 9.06 17.37 11.72
C PHE A 155 8.56 17.94 10.38
N THR A 156 7.96 19.13 10.42
CA THR A 156 7.46 19.89 9.24
C THR A 156 8.56 20.70 8.52
N GLY A 157 9.76 20.80 9.10
CA GLY A 157 10.84 21.66 8.61
C GLY A 157 11.76 21.05 7.54
N GLY A 158 12.47 21.95 6.85
CA GLY A 158 13.47 21.60 5.83
C GLY A 158 14.77 20.99 6.36
N ALA A 159 14.96 20.95 7.67
CA ALA A 159 16.10 20.33 8.34
C ALA A 159 15.66 19.78 9.71
N CYS A 160 16.45 18.87 10.28
CA CYS A 160 16.25 18.45 11.66
C CYS A 160 16.69 19.58 12.62
N PRO A 161 16.02 19.76 13.77
CA PRO A 161 16.41 20.77 14.76
C PRO A 161 17.81 20.51 15.34
N THR A 162 18.39 21.50 16.01
CA THR A 162 19.67 21.32 16.73
C THR A 162 19.53 20.20 17.77
N GLY A 163 20.53 19.31 17.85
CA GLY A 163 20.48 18.13 18.72
C GLY A 163 19.71 16.94 18.12
N TRP A 164 19.36 17.02 16.84
CA TRP A 164 18.74 15.96 16.06
C TRP A 164 19.51 15.70 14.76
N ALA A 165 19.42 14.48 14.26
CA ALA A 165 19.96 14.07 12.96
C ALA A 165 18.87 13.38 12.14
N LEU A 166 19.00 13.40 10.82
CA LEU A 166 18.11 12.68 9.93
C LEU A 166 18.07 11.19 10.28
N TYR A 167 16.87 10.59 10.36
CA TYR A 167 16.72 9.16 10.59
C TYR A 167 16.47 8.44 9.26
N GLU A 168 17.58 8.13 8.56
CA GLU A 168 17.57 7.50 7.23
C GLU A 168 16.77 6.20 7.10
N PRO A 169 16.67 5.33 8.12
CA PRO A 169 15.84 4.13 8.01
C PRO A 169 14.37 4.43 7.65
N LEU A 170 13.82 5.57 8.05
CA LEU A 170 12.45 5.97 7.67
C LEU A 170 12.35 6.64 6.30
N ILE A 171 13.47 6.90 5.62
CA ILE A 171 13.49 7.51 4.28
C ILE A 171 13.52 6.41 3.21
N GLY A 172 14.53 5.55 3.18
CA GLY A 172 14.62 4.51 2.14
C GLY A 172 14.50 5.04 0.70
N GLY A 173 14.03 4.21 -0.23
CA GLY A 173 13.92 4.60 -1.65
C GLY A 173 12.72 5.50 -1.98
N SER A 174 11.60 5.36 -1.28
CA SER A 174 10.37 6.14 -1.55
C SER A 174 9.67 6.67 -0.29
N GLY A 175 10.34 6.59 0.86
CA GLY A 175 9.77 6.79 2.19
C GLY A 175 9.38 5.48 2.85
N ARG A 176 9.53 5.38 4.17
CA ARG A 176 8.96 4.31 5.01
C ARG A 176 8.09 4.92 6.11
N THR A 177 7.20 4.13 6.69
CA THR A 177 6.42 4.52 7.88
C THR A 177 6.98 3.86 9.14
N ALA A 178 6.64 4.38 10.31
CA ALA A 178 6.96 3.73 11.58
C ALA A 178 5.84 2.76 11.96
N LEU A 179 6.20 1.52 12.28
CA LEU A 179 5.30 0.51 12.84
C LEU A 179 5.67 0.30 14.32
N PRO A 180 4.78 0.59 15.29
CA PRO A 180 4.96 0.23 16.69
C PRO A 180 5.32 -1.26 16.84
N LEU A 181 6.35 -1.55 17.63
CA LEU A 181 6.85 -2.92 17.82
C LEU A 181 5.70 -3.91 18.14
N PRO A 182 5.59 -5.00 17.36
CA PRO A 182 4.67 -6.10 17.64
C PRO A 182 4.87 -6.71 19.04
N ARG A 183 3.82 -7.35 19.56
CA ARG A 183 3.86 -7.98 20.91
C ARG A 183 4.85 -9.14 21.00
N ASP A 184 5.10 -9.81 19.88
CA ASP A 184 6.04 -10.91 19.74
C ASP A 184 7.44 -10.46 19.28
N ALA A 185 7.67 -9.14 19.17
CA ALA A 185 8.98 -8.62 18.81
C ALA A 185 10.03 -9.05 19.84
N VAL A 186 11.21 -9.42 19.35
CA VAL A 186 12.41 -9.69 20.15
C VAL A 186 13.39 -8.53 20.02
N ALA A 187 14.40 -8.43 20.88
CA ALA A 187 15.33 -7.30 20.89
C ALA A 187 16.03 -7.04 19.55
N THR A 188 16.23 -8.07 18.72
CA THR A 188 16.80 -7.95 17.37
C THR A 188 15.86 -7.31 16.35
N ALA A 189 14.56 -7.22 16.65
CA ALA A 189 13.55 -6.61 15.78
C ALA A 189 13.35 -5.11 16.05
N ALA A 190 13.97 -4.54 17.09
CA ALA A 190 13.94 -3.10 17.32
C ALA A 190 14.66 -2.36 16.19
N ALA A 191 13.98 -1.39 15.57
CA ALA A 191 14.39 -0.71 14.36
C ALA A 191 14.57 -1.63 13.13
N ALA A 192 13.91 -2.81 13.10
CA ALA A 192 13.93 -3.68 11.93
C ALA A 192 13.32 -2.98 10.72
N ILE A 193 14.04 -2.99 9.61
CA ILE A 193 13.58 -2.45 8.33
C ILE A 193 12.90 -3.58 7.58
N VAL A 194 11.62 -3.41 7.31
CA VAL A 194 10.87 -4.29 6.41
C VAL A 194 10.64 -3.55 5.12
N ASP A 195 11.48 -3.88 4.14
CA ASP A 195 11.34 -3.34 2.79
C ASP A 195 10.18 -4.01 2.05
N GLY A 196 9.51 -3.22 1.21
CA GLY A 196 8.66 -3.69 0.13
C GLY A 196 9.45 -3.75 -1.18
N SER A 197 8.84 -4.23 -2.26
CA SER A 197 9.44 -4.02 -3.58
C SER A 197 9.55 -2.50 -3.85
N ASN A 198 10.57 -2.06 -4.58
CA ASN A 198 10.69 -0.64 -4.98
C ASN A 198 9.63 -0.20 -6.01
N SER A 199 8.68 -1.08 -6.33
CA SER A 199 7.61 -0.82 -7.27
C SER A 199 6.48 -0.07 -6.55
N GLN A 200 6.10 1.11 -7.04
CA GLN A 200 4.89 1.80 -6.57
C GLN A 200 3.60 1.00 -6.84
N ASN A 201 3.70 -0.09 -7.61
CA ASN A 201 2.63 -1.01 -7.94
C ASN A 201 2.96 -2.39 -7.34
N HIS A 202 2.12 -2.96 -6.48
CA HIS A 202 2.13 -4.40 -6.29
C HIS A 202 1.27 -5.05 -7.36
N GLU A 203 1.68 -6.25 -7.77
CA GLU A 203 1.02 -7.00 -8.82
C GLU A 203 0.56 -8.33 -8.25
N HIS A 204 -0.54 -8.82 -8.81
CA HIS A 204 -0.97 -10.19 -8.61
C HIS A 204 -0.82 -10.98 -9.89
N ASN A 205 -0.42 -12.24 -9.75
CA ASN A 205 -0.56 -13.23 -10.81
C ASN A 205 -1.94 -13.86 -10.72
N LEU A 206 -2.63 -13.95 -11.86
CA LEU A 206 -3.84 -14.75 -12.00
C LEU A 206 -3.49 -16.16 -12.49
N PHE A 207 -4.00 -17.18 -11.80
CA PHE A 207 -3.76 -18.59 -12.15
C PHE A 207 -5.00 -19.26 -12.74
N PHE A 208 -4.82 -19.91 -13.87
CA PHE A 208 -5.86 -20.70 -14.55
C PHE A 208 -5.63 -22.19 -14.35
N ASN A 209 -6.56 -22.89 -13.69
CA ASN A 209 -6.64 -24.36 -13.59
C ASN A 209 -5.33 -25.11 -13.21
N MET A 210 -4.47 -24.63 -12.30
CA MET A 210 -3.28 -25.40 -11.90
C MET A 210 -3.62 -26.63 -11.04
N PRO A 211 -3.06 -27.82 -11.33
CA PRO A 211 -3.13 -28.94 -10.40
C PRO A 211 -2.43 -28.56 -9.09
N ASP A 212 -3.00 -28.97 -7.96
CA ASP A 212 -2.49 -28.77 -6.59
C ASP A 212 -2.67 -27.36 -5.99
N LYS A 213 -3.41 -26.46 -6.67
CA LYS A 213 -3.88 -25.18 -6.11
C LYS A 213 -5.40 -25.08 -6.25
N GLU A 214 -6.12 -25.61 -5.27
CA GLU A 214 -7.57 -25.87 -5.32
C GLU A 214 -8.46 -24.60 -5.40
N HIS A 215 -7.89 -23.39 -5.26
CA HIS A 215 -8.60 -22.10 -5.23
C HIS A 215 -8.46 -21.24 -6.52
N ASN A 216 -8.08 -21.83 -7.66
CA ASN A 216 -7.77 -21.10 -8.89
C ASN A 216 -8.97 -20.77 -9.80
N ILE A 217 -8.70 -19.90 -10.79
CA ILE A 217 -9.68 -19.33 -11.70
C ILE A 217 -10.27 -20.35 -12.68
N LYS A 218 -11.60 -20.48 -12.67
CA LYS A 218 -12.43 -21.36 -13.50
C LYS A 218 -13.27 -20.53 -14.47
N LEU A 219 -13.36 -20.99 -15.71
CA LEU A 219 -14.36 -20.49 -16.66
C LEU A 219 -15.63 -21.32 -16.44
N MET A 220 -16.66 -20.70 -15.85
CA MET A 220 -17.97 -21.34 -15.71
C MET A 220 -18.84 -21.02 -16.93
N VAL A 221 -19.46 -22.06 -17.49
CA VAL A 221 -20.47 -21.93 -18.55
C VAL A 221 -21.82 -22.23 -17.93
N ASN A 222 -22.76 -21.29 -17.99
CA ASN A 222 -24.07 -21.43 -17.37
C ASN A 222 -24.97 -22.41 -18.17
N SER A 223 -24.95 -23.69 -17.75
CA SER A 223 -25.90 -24.80 -17.94
C SER A 223 -26.41 -25.20 -19.36
N THR A 224 -26.44 -26.53 -19.57
CA THR A 224 -27.05 -27.36 -20.65
C THR A 224 -26.21 -27.83 -21.84
N ASP A 225 -24.94 -27.44 -21.94
CA ASP A 225 -24.10 -27.78 -23.09
C ASP A 225 -22.78 -28.45 -22.67
N ASP A 226 -22.61 -29.74 -23.03
CA ASP A 226 -21.39 -30.54 -22.81
C ASP A 226 -20.25 -30.09 -23.74
N SER A 227 -19.77 -28.85 -23.57
CA SER A 227 -18.66 -28.29 -24.35
C SER A 227 -17.33 -28.51 -23.62
N TYR A 228 -16.42 -29.28 -24.23
CA TYR A 228 -15.08 -29.53 -23.70
C TYR A 228 -14.08 -28.48 -24.20
N PHE A 229 -13.45 -27.74 -23.28
CA PHE A 229 -12.35 -26.81 -23.55
C PHE A 229 -11.01 -27.44 -23.15
N ILE A 230 -9.97 -27.23 -23.95
CA ILE A 230 -8.62 -27.76 -23.65
C ILE A 230 -7.64 -26.60 -23.52
N ASN A 231 -6.75 -26.72 -22.52
CA ASN A 231 -5.61 -25.84 -22.33
C ASN A 231 -4.70 -25.82 -23.58
N ILE A 232 -4.57 -24.65 -24.24
CA ILE A 232 -3.71 -24.48 -25.42
C ILE A 232 -2.21 -24.45 -25.09
N PHE A 233 -1.84 -24.21 -23.84
CA PHE A 233 -0.46 -23.98 -23.40
C PHE A 233 0.32 -25.29 -23.17
N LYS A 234 -0.29 -26.45 -23.46
CA LYS A 234 0.38 -27.74 -23.49
C LYS A 234 0.22 -28.39 -24.86
N LYS A 235 1.32 -28.96 -25.37
CA LYS A 235 1.31 -29.81 -26.55
C LYS A 235 0.68 -31.17 -26.18
N THR A 236 -0.62 -31.31 -26.37
CA THR A 236 -1.31 -32.60 -26.20
C THR A 236 -1.15 -33.39 -27.51
N ASP A 237 -0.63 -34.61 -27.42
CA ASP A 237 -0.61 -35.54 -28.54
C ASP A 237 -2.00 -36.19 -28.70
N PHE A 238 -2.77 -35.68 -29.66
CA PHE A 238 -4.15 -36.08 -29.89
C PHE A 238 -4.29 -37.45 -30.56
N ALA A 239 -3.19 -38.04 -31.06
CA ALA A 239 -3.24 -39.34 -31.71
C ALA A 239 -3.43 -40.51 -30.72
N GLN A 240 -3.28 -40.28 -29.41
CA GLN A 240 -3.26 -41.36 -28.40
C GLN A 240 -4.30 -41.23 -27.27
N ALA A 241 -5.09 -40.16 -27.20
CA ALA A 241 -6.00 -39.91 -26.06
C ALA A 241 -7.47 -40.28 -26.36
N ALA A 242 -8.05 -41.19 -25.56
CA ALA A 242 -9.50 -41.46 -25.56
C ALA A 242 -10.28 -40.34 -24.84
N ILE A 243 -11.57 -40.15 -25.17
CA ILE A 243 -12.45 -39.09 -24.64
C ILE A 243 -12.37 -38.88 -23.10
N PRO A 244 -12.33 -39.92 -22.25
CA PRO A 244 -12.20 -39.75 -20.80
C PRO A 244 -10.85 -39.18 -20.33
N GLN A 245 -9.79 -39.27 -21.14
CA GLN A 245 -8.48 -38.66 -20.83
C GLN A 245 -8.44 -37.16 -21.12
N ILE A 246 -9.35 -36.65 -21.97
CA ILE A 246 -9.47 -35.23 -22.29
C ILE A 246 -10.01 -34.44 -21.09
N GLU A 247 -10.93 -35.02 -20.29
CA GLU A 247 -11.40 -34.44 -19.02
C GLU A 247 -10.23 -34.17 -18.05
N ARG A 248 -9.30 -35.12 -17.89
CA ARG A 248 -8.13 -34.97 -17.00
C ARG A 248 -7.08 -33.97 -17.49
N LEU A 249 -7.03 -33.67 -18.79
CA LEU A 249 -6.06 -32.74 -19.37
C LEU A 249 -6.54 -31.27 -19.35
N SER A 250 -7.85 -31.05 -19.37
CA SER A 250 -8.48 -29.73 -19.14
C SER A 250 -8.29 -29.23 -17.69
N ALA A 251 -8.13 -30.15 -16.74
CA ALA A 251 -7.92 -29.88 -15.32
C ALA A 251 -6.48 -29.42 -14.95
N LYS A 252 -5.58 -29.25 -15.94
CA LYS A 252 -4.20 -28.78 -15.72
C LYS A 252 -3.89 -27.56 -16.59
N GLY A 253 -4.54 -26.44 -16.32
CA GLY A 253 -4.16 -25.10 -16.79
C GLY A 253 -2.88 -24.60 -16.09
N ILE A 254 -2.02 -23.90 -16.81
CA ILE A 254 -0.82 -23.24 -16.25
C ILE A 254 -0.61 -21.95 -17.04
N ARG A 255 -1.36 -20.90 -16.71
CA ARG A 255 -1.04 -19.52 -17.09
C ARG A 255 -1.03 -18.69 -15.82
N SER A 256 0.08 -17.99 -15.56
CA SER A 256 0.34 -17.20 -14.34
C SER A 256 0.91 -15.83 -14.62
N ASP A 257 0.95 -15.39 -15.88
CA ASP A 257 1.64 -14.17 -16.32
C ASP A 257 0.69 -12.97 -16.47
N ILE A 258 -0.62 -13.16 -16.27
CA ILE A 258 -1.59 -12.06 -16.32
C ILE A 258 -1.46 -11.26 -15.04
N LYS A 259 -1.02 -10.01 -15.20
CA LYS A 259 -0.75 -9.08 -14.11
C LYS A 259 -1.97 -8.21 -13.87
N ALA A 260 -2.47 -8.22 -12.64
CA ALA A 260 -3.45 -7.26 -12.16
C ALA A 260 -2.72 -6.07 -11.53
N GLY A 261 -2.91 -4.86 -12.06
CA GLY A 261 -2.30 -3.62 -11.57
C GLY A 261 -3.35 -2.65 -11.02
N SER A 262 -2.95 -1.84 -10.04
CA SER A 262 -3.73 -0.66 -9.61
C SER A 262 -2.93 0.61 -9.89
N PRO A 263 -3.49 1.61 -10.59
CA PRO A 263 -2.82 2.89 -10.82
C PRO A 263 -2.95 3.88 -9.64
N ASN A 264 -3.75 3.57 -8.61
CA ASN A 264 -4.09 4.50 -7.55
C ASN A 264 -3.22 4.32 -6.31
N VAL A 265 -2.92 5.42 -5.60
CA VAL A 265 -2.28 5.36 -4.28
C VAL A 265 -3.31 4.83 -3.27
N LEU A 266 -3.19 3.54 -2.95
CA LEU A 266 -4.18 2.79 -2.16
C LEU A 266 -4.12 3.08 -0.67
N ILE A 267 -2.93 3.43 -0.19
CA ILE A 267 -2.69 3.71 1.22
C ILE A 267 -2.39 5.20 1.29
N PRO A 268 -3.29 6.00 1.88
CA PRO A 268 -3.06 7.42 1.96
C PRO A 268 -1.93 7.72 2.93
N TYR A 269 -0.99 8.56 2.49
CA TYR A 269 0.07 9.06 3.35
C TYR A 269 0.34 10.55 3.13
N THR A 270 0.86 11.18 4.17
CA THR A 270 1.50 12.49 4.12
C THR A 270 2.98 12.33 4.42
N TYR A 271 3.80 13.20 3.85
CA TYR A 271 5.23 13.21 4.13
C TYR A 271 5.60 14.13 5.31
N LEU A 272 6.51 13.64 6.14
CA LEU A 272 7.20 14.42 7.17
C LEU A 272 8.69 14.02 7.24
N ARG A 273 9.51 14.88 7.83
CA ARG A 273 10.94 14.58 8.02
C ARG A 273 11.12 13.75 9.28
N PRO A 274 11.66 12.52 9.20
CA PRO A 274 12.00 11.75 10.38
C PRO A 274 13.37 12.19 10.91
N CYS A 275 13.42 12.56 12.18
CA CYS A 275 14.67 12.90 12.86
C CYS A 275 14.85 12.02 14.09
N GLN A 276 16.08 11.59 14.35
CA GLN A 276 16.47 10.95 15.61
C GLN A 276 17.17 11.95 16.53
N LYS A 277 16.87 11.90 17.82
CA LYS A 277 17.52 12.73 18.81
C LYS A 277 18.92 12.23 19.10
N THR A 278 19.90 13.15 19.06
CA THR A 278 21.32 12.86 19.30
C THR A 278 21.86 13.49 20.58
N SER A 279 21.23 14.54 21.09
CA SER A 279 21.62 15.20 22.35
C SER A 279 21.10 14.45 23.59
N ASP A 280 21.77 14.69 24.73
CA ASP A 280 21.48 14.03 26.02
C ASP A 280 20.57 14.87 26.94
N THR A 281 20.03 16.01 26.47
CA THR A 281 19.11 16.85 27.25
C THR A 281 17.77 16.14 27.41
N ILE A 282 17.28 15.97 28.64
CA ILE A 282 16.03 15.25 28.93
C ILE A 282 15.28 15.96 30.04
N ASN A 283 13.99 16.24 29.83
CA ASN A 283 13.07 16.69 30.89
C ASN A 283 11.62 16.32 30.55
N ILE A 284 11.22 15.09 30.88
CA ILE A 284 9.94 14.54 30.43
C ILE A 284 8.74 15.29 31.02
N SER A 285 8.87 15.94 32.18
CA SER A 285 7.77 16.69 32.81
C SER A 285 7.37 17.96 32.05
N GLU A 286 8.23 18.45 31.15
CA GLU A 286 7.91 19.60 30.27
C GLU A 286 7.17 19.17 29.00
N LEU A 287 7.07 17.87 28.73
CA LEU A 287 6.41 17.35 27.55
C LEU A 287 4.90 17.23 27.79
N PRO A 288 4.06 17.43 26.77
CA PRO A 288 2.62 17.30 26.93
C PRO A 288 2.23 15.86 27.31
N ALA A 289 1.32 15.75 28.28
CA ALA A 289 0.69 14.50 28.67
C ALA A 289 0.16 13.74 27.44
N GLY A 290 0.40 12.43 27.39
CA GLY A 290 -0.05 11.59 26.29
C GLY A 290 0.67 11.79 24.96
N MET A 291 1.67 12.67 24.85
CA MET A 291 2.43 12.84 23.61
C MET A 291 3.18 11.55 23.26
N GLY A 292 2.94 11.03 22.06
CA GLY A 292 3.52 9.80 21.54
C GLY A 292 4.87 10.03 20.85
N THR A 293 5.81 9.14 21.11
CA THR A 293 7.18 9.17 20.59
C THR A 293 7.65 7.78 20.19
N PHE A 294 8.43 7.69 19.12
CA PHE A 294 9.10 6.44 18.76
C PHE A 294 10.49 6.40 19.37
N THR A 295 11.02 5.20 19.62
CA THR A 295 12.42 5.00 20.00
C THR A 295 13.00 3.78 19.31
N LYS A 296 14.30 3.84 19.06
CA LYS A 296 15.09 2.71 18.55
C LYS A 296 15.32 1.63 19.60
N SER A 297 15.08 1.94 20.87
CA SER A 297 15.20 1.00 21.98
C SER A 297 14.03 0.01 22.00
N PHE A 298 14.27 -1.19 22.55
CA PHE A 298 13.20 -2.19 22.72
C PHE A 298 12.22 -1.82 23.86
N ALA A 299 12.70 -1.08 24.86
CA ALA A 299 11.93 -0.56 25.97
C ALA A 299 11.73 0.96 25.85
N CYS A 300 10.68 1.47 26.50
CA CYS A 300 10.51 2.91 26.64
C CYS A 300 11.60 3.48 27.55
N PRO A 301 12.18 4.64 27.21
CA PRO A 301 13.08 5.36 28.10
C PRO A 301 12.41 5.62 29.45
N SER A 302 13.22 5.77 30.50
CA SER A 302 12.72 6.11 31.85
C SER A 302 11.79 7.31 31.79
N GLY A 303 10.65 7.24 32.46
CA GLY A 303 9.62 8.28 32.48
C GLY A 303 8.61 8.22 31.32
N LEU A 304 8.79 7.34 30.33
CA LEU A 304 7.82 7.12 29.25
C LEU A 304 7.15 5.74 29.38
N TYR A 305 5.89 5.64 28.93
CA TYR A 305 5.07 4.45 29.05
C TYR A 305 4.80 3.80 27.69
N ASN A 306 4.71 2.48 27.65
CA ASN A 306 4.41 1.73 26.44
C ASN A 306 2.96 1.95 25.97
N VAL A 307 2.77 2.17 24.67
CA VAL A 307 1.44 2.24 24.05
C VAL A 307 1.03 0.86 23.54
N ALA A 308 0.51 0.03 24.44
CA ALA A 308 0.22 -1.38 24.14
C ALA A 308 -0.86 -1.60 23.05
N SER A 309 -1.77 -0.65 22.87
CA SER A 309 -2.82 -0.70 21.84
C SER A 309 -2.28 -0.55 20.43
N ALA A 310 -1.11 0.09 20.25
CA ALA A 310 -0.52 0.33 18.95
C ALA A 310 0.31 -0.83 18.40
N ALA A 311 0.69 -1.79 19.25
CA ALA A 311 1.64 -2.85 18.91
C ALA A 311 1.24 -3.61 17.64
N GLY A 312 2.08 -3.56 16.61
CA GLY A 312 1.83 -4.21 15.30
C GLY A 312 0.74 -3.54 14.45
N ARG A 313 0.34 -2.30 14.74
CA ARG A 313 -0.69 -1.55 13.99
C ARG A 313 -0.12 -0.23 13.49
N PHE A 314 -0.42 0.14 12.25
CA PHE A 314 0.05 1.40 11.66
C PHE A 314 -0.70 2.60 12.24
N PRO A 315 0.00 3.57 12.85
CA PRO A 315 -0.60 4.81 13.31
C PRO A 315 -1.05 5.66 12.13
N VAL A 316 -2.35 5.94 12.06
CA VAL A 316 -2.97 6.88 11.12
C VAL A 316 -3.43 8.12 11.88
N GLY A 317 -3.32 9.30 11.28
CA GLY A 317 -3.88 10.49 11.91
C GLY A 317 -5.40 10.43 11.99
N LEU A 318 -5.96 10.94 13.08
CA LEU A 318 -7.40 10.94 13.32
C LEU A 318 -8.14 11.58 12.13
N PRO A 319 -9.15 10.89 11.57
CA PRO A 319 -9.85 11.39 10.38
C PRO A 319 -10.65 12.67 10.67
N PRO A 320 -11.02 13.44 9.63
CA PRO A 320 -11.85 14.62 9.81
C PRO A 320 -13.23 14.22 10.38
N ARG A 321 -13.76 15.09 11.25
CA ARG A 321 -15.14 14.99 11.71
C ARG A 321 -16.09 15.33 10.56
N ASN A 322 -17.03 14.45 10.28
CA ASN A 322 -18.11 14.70 9.34
C ASN A 322 -19.37 15.11 10.11
N ALA A 323 -20.07 16.11 9.62
CA ALA A 323 -21.31 16.54 10.25
C ALA A 323 -22.36 15.41 10.19
N GLY A 324 -22.81 14.94 11.36
CA GLY A 324 -23.83 13.91 11.49
C GLY A 324 -23.30 12.50 11.78
N ASP A 325 -21.99 12.28 11.70
CA ASP A 325 -21.33 11.03 12.11
C ASP A 325 -20.83 11.14 13.56
N PRO A 326 -20.67 10.01 14.30
CA PRO A 326 -19.94 10.01 15.56
C PRO A 326 -18.54 10.58 15.41
N ASP A 327 -18.05 11.28 16.44
CA ASP A 327 -16.71 11.83 16.42
C ASP A 327 -15.66 10.70 16.44
N PRO A 328 -14.64 10.75 15.55
CA PRO A 328 -13.56 9.77 15.54
C PRO A 328 -12.82 9.74 16.88
N LEU A 329 -12.59 8.54 17.41
CA LEU A 329 -11.90 8.36 18.70
C LEU A 329 -10.44 7.97 18.51
N SER A 330 -9.55 8.68 19.20
CA SER A 330 -8.12 8.34 19.28
C SER A 330 -7.93 7.01 20.02
N GLY A 331 -7.08 6.13 19.51
CA GLY A 331 -6.87 4.78 20.01
C GLY A 331 -7.75 3.70 19.37
N THR A 332 -8.68 4.07 18.49
CA THR A 332 -9.53 3.10 17.79
C THR A 332 -8.71 2.26 16.82
N ALA A 333 -8.71 0.94 17.04
CA ALA A 333 -8.05 -0.03 16.16
C ALA A 333 -9.06 -0.58 15.14
N PHE A 334 -8.63 -0.73 13.89
CA PHE A 334 -9.47 -1.22 12.79
C PHE A 334 -8.64 -1.87 11.68
N GLY A 335 -9.31 -2.38 10.66
CA GLY A 335 -8.70 -3.18 9.61
C GLY A 335 -8.29 -4.57 10.11
N ALA A 336 -7.16 -5.08 9.61
CA ALA A 336 -6.72 -6.42 9.91
C ALA A 336 -6.22 -6.63 11.36
N ALA A 337 -5.89 -7.88 11.67
CA ALA A 337 -5.19 -8.23 12.91
C ALA A 337 -3.78 -7.62 12.94
N ALA A 338 -3.31 -7.25 14.13
CA ALA A 338 -1.98 -6.69 14.33
C ALA A 338 -0.89 -7.60 13.75
N LEU A 339 0.11 -6.99 13.09
CA LEU A 339 1.24 -7.69 12.51
C LEU A 339 2.13 -8.28 13.60
N LYS A 340 2.70 -9.44 13.28
CA LYS A 340 3.83 -10.04 14.01
C LYS A 340 5.15 -9.36 13.66
N SER A 341 6.19 -9.66 14.44
CA SER A 341 7.55 -9.20 14.16
C SER A 341 7.95 -9.48 12.71
N GLU A 342 8.44 -8.45 12.01
CA GLU A 342 8.86 -8.49 10.60
C GLU A 342 7.83 -9.02 9.58
N GLN A 343 6.57 -9.21 9.98
CA GLN A 343 5.53 -9.76 9.11
C GLN A 343 5.09 -8.75 8.06
N ARG A 344 5.08 -9.15 6.79
CA ARG A 344 4.46 -8.36 5.74
C ARG A 344 2.93 -8.57 5.72
N PRO A 345 2.12 -7.50 5.59
CA PRO A 345 0.69 -7.64 5.36
C PRO A 345 0.46 -8.31 3.99
N THR A 346 -0.29 -9.41 3.97
CA THR A 346 -0.56 -10.18 2.75
C THR A 346 -2.05 -10.26 2.51
N HIS A 347 -2.47 -10.04 1.27
CA HIS A 347 -3.87 -10.13 0.87
C HIS A 347 -4.00 -10.82 -0.49
N LEU A 348 -5.25 -11.16 -0.83
CA LEU A 348 -5.66 -11.66 -2.14
C LEU A 348 -6.93 -10.94 -2.57
N HIS A 349 -7.29 -11.11 -3.83
CA HIS A 349 -8.58 -10.70 -4.39
C HIS A 349 -9.27 -11.90 -5.03
N THR A 350 -10.60 -11.85 -5.08
CA THR A 350 -11.37 -12.72 -5.95
C THR A 350 -11.60 -12.03 -7.30
N VAL A 351 -11.85 -12.81 -8.34
CA VAL A 351 -12.20 -12.36 -9.68
C VAL A 351 -13.54 -12.98 -10.01
N ASP A 352 -14.47 -12.19 -10.53
CA ASP A 352 -15.71 -12.66 -11.17
C ASP A 352 -15.99 -11.72 -12.35
N ILE A 353 -15.54 -12.11 -13.55
CA ILE A 353 -15.65 -11.29 -14.75
C ILE A 353 -16.54 -12.00 -15.76
N PRO A 354 -17.64 -11.36 -16.23
CA PRO A 354 -18.43 -11.92 -17.31
C PRO A 354 -17.60 -11.96 -18.59
N VAL A 355 -17.65 -13.08 -19.29
CA VAL A 355 -16.90 -13.31 -20.51
C VAL A 355 -17.87 -13.57 -21.66
N ALA A 356 -17.86 -12.68 -22.65
CA ALA A 356 -18.61 -12.87 -23.88
C ALA A 356 -17.86 -13.83 -24.80
N LEU A 357 -18.31 -15.08 -24.82
CA LEU A 357 -17.89 -16.03 -25.84
C LEU A 357 -18.72 -15.75 -27.10
N SER A 358 -18.05 -15.65 -28.26
CA SER A 358 -18.76 -15.47 -29.52
C SER A 358 -19.68 -16.67 -29.75
N ALA A 359 -20.90 -16.41 -30.26
CA ALA A 359 -21.80 -17.47 -30.70
C ALA A 359 -21.28 -18.05 -32.02
N TRP A 360 -21.12 -19.37 -32.07
CA TRP A 360 -20.73 -20.05 -33.30
C TRP A 360 -21.95 -20.81 -33.80
N GLY A 361 -22.39 -20.47 -35.01
CA GLY A 361 -23.48 -21.14 -35.68
C GLY A 361 -23.18 -22.62 -35.91
N ILE A 362 -24.25 -23.42 -35.91
CA ILE A 362 -24.21 -24.82 -36.35
C ILE A 362 -23.74 -24.84 -37.81
N ASP A 363 -22.73 -25.65 -38.12
CA ASP A 363 -22.39 -25.98 -39.51
C ASP A 363 -23.48 -26.91 -40.06
N THR A 364 -24.56 -26.32 -40.60
CA THR A 364 -25.70 -27.05 -41.15
C THR A 364 -25.41 -27.69 -42.52
N THR A 365 -24.17 -27.61 -43.01
CA THR A 365 -23.82 -28.12 -44.35
C THR A 365 -23.67 -29.64 -44.40
N THR A 366 -23.71 -30.34 -43.25
CA THR A 366 -23.79 -31.82 -43.23
C THR A 366 -25.25 -32.28 -43.18
N PHE A 367 -25.65 -33.00 -44.23
CA PHE A 367 -27.01 -33.44 -44.59
C PHE A 367 -27.69 -34.43 -43.60
N LEU A 368 -27.15 -34.63 -42.39
CA LEU A 368 -27.69 -35.56 -41.40
C LEU A 368 -28.16 -34.79 -40.14
N PRO A 369 -29.41 -35.00 -39.68
CA PRO A 369 -30.06 -34.22 -38.61
C PRO A 369 -29.49 -34.47 -37.20
N THR A 370 -28.41 -35.24 -37.07
CA THR A 370 -27.78 -35.63 -35.80
C THR A 370 -26.55 -34.80 -35.43
N ASN A 371 -26.04 -33.94 -36.33
CA ASN A 371 -24.85 -33.12 -36.07
C ASN A 371 -25.24 -31.75 -35.47
N ARG A 372 -25.82 -31.75 -34.27
CA ARG A 372 -26.05 -30.50 -33.53
C ARG A 372 -24.82 -30.18 -32.70
N PHE A 373 -23.89 -29.42 -33.28
CA PHE A 373 -22.92 -28.68 -32.47
C PHE A 373 -23.67 -27.51 -31.82
N LYS A 374 -24.10 -27.67 -30.57
CA LYS A 374 -24.58 -26.51 -29.82
C LYS A 374 -23.42 -25.54 -29.64
N GLY A 375 -23.55 -24.36 -30.25
CA GLY A 375 -22.71 -23.22 -29.98
C GLY A 375 -23.10 -22.61 -28.64
N LEU A 376 -22.12 -22.07 -27.92
CA LEU A 376 -22.39 -21.28 -26.73
C LEU A 376 -23.28 -20.10 -27.09
N SER A 377 -24.31 -19.85 -26.28
CA SER A 377 -25.10 -18.62 -26.39
C SER A 377 -24.29 -17.45 -25.83
N PRO A 378 -24.34 -16.24 -26.45
CA PRO A 378 -23.70 -15.05 -25.90
C PRO A 378 -24.25 -14.75 -24.50
N GLY A 379 -23.36 -14.46 -23.55
CA GLY A 379 -23.74 -13.88 -22.25
C GLY A 379 -23.88 -14.84 -21.05
N ALA A 380 -23.46 -16.10 -21.17
CA ALA A 380 -23.62 -17.11 -20.10
C ALA A 380 -22.30 -17.59 -19.46
N SER A 381 -21.15 -17.03 -19.82
CA SER A 381 -19.85 -17.47 -19.28
C SER A 381 -19.21 -16.43 -18.39
N LYS A 382 -18.51 -16.89 -17.35
CA LYS A 382 -17.76 -16.02 -16.43
C LYS A 382 -16.42 -16.62 -16.03
N LEU A 383 -15.46 -15.75 -15.76
CA LEU A 383 -14.15 -16.04 -15.24
C LEU A 383 -14.15 -15.80 -13.72
N GLU A 384 -14.05 -16.87 -12.93
CA GLU A 384 -14.09 -16.78 -11.47
C GLU A 384 -12.85 -17.36 -10.80
N GLY A 385 -12.21 -16.69 -9.84
CA GLY A 385 -11.24 -17.34 -8.94
C GLY A 385 -10.49 -16.37 -8.05
N GLU A 386 -9.26 -16.69 -7.63
CA GLU A 386 -8.46 -15.87 -6.71
C GLU A 386 -7.10 -15.52 -7.31
N THR A 387 -6.58 -14.35 -6.93
CA THR A 387 -5.18 -13.96 -7.18
C THR A 387 -4.20 -14.74 -6.30
N ASP A 388 -2.90 -14.71 -6.59
CA ASP A 388 -1.92 -15.05 -5.55
C ASP A 388 -2.08 -14.17 -4.31
N THR A 389 -1.73 -14.76 -3.17
CA THR A 389 -1.45 -14.02 -1.95
C THR A 389 -0.16 -13.25 -2.13
N THR A 390 -0.26 -11.92 -2.13
CA THR A 390 0.88 -11.02 -2.31
C THR A 390 1.00 -10.08 -1.12
N SER A 391 2.24 -9.71 -0.79
CA SER A 391 2.51 -8.69 0.23
C SER A 391 2.20 -7.31 -0.33
N MET A 392 1.46 -6.50 0.42
CA MET A 392 1.22 -5.12 0.05
C MET A 392 2.52 -4.30 0.14
N THR A 393 2.77 -3.43 -0.86
CA THR A 393 4.01 -2.64 -0.92
C THR A 393 3.92 -1.39 -0.05
N PHE A 394 4.10 -1.54 1.26
CA PHE A 394 4.25 -0.40 2.17
C PHE A 394 5.41 -0.64 3.15
N PRO A 395 6.63 -0.21 2.80
CA PRO A 395 7.81 -0.46 3.61
C PRO A 395 7.72 0.29 4.95
N TYR A 396 8.21 -0.34 6.01
CA TYR A 396 8.12 0.21 7.36
C TYR A 396 9.36 -0.09 8.19
N VAL A 397 9.50 0.64 9.29
CA VAL A 397 10.52 0.41 10.32
C VAL A 397 9.82 0.10 11.63
N GLN A 398 10.15 -1.03 12.26
CA GLN A 398 9.57 -1.40 13.55
C GLN A 398 10.24 -0.63 14.67
N LEU A 399 9.52 0.25 15.37
CA LEU A 399 10.05 1.09 16.45
C LEU A 399 9.20 0.96 17.70
N LYS A 400 9.80 1.05 18.88
CA LYS A 400 9.01 1.06 20.11
C LYS A 400 8.22 2.35 20.18
N PHE A 401 6.91 2.26 20.40
CA PHE A 401 6.05 3.42 20.55
C PHE A 401 5.71 3.63 22.02
N CYS A 402 6.03 4.83 22.51
CA CYS A 402 5.90 5.23 23.90
C CYS A 402 5.09 6.50 23.99
N LYS A 403 4.52 6.79 25.16
CA LYS A 403 3.85 8.04 25.46
C LYS A 403 4.37 8.68 26.74
N VAL A 404 4.27 10.00 26.80
CA VAL A 404 4.41 10.77 28.04
C VAL A 404 3.28 10.36 29.00
N PRO A 405 3.54 10.25 30.32
CA PRO A 405 2.51 9.94 31.30
C PRO A 405 1.38 10.96 31.28
N GLU A 406 0.19 10.56 31.70
CA GLU A 406 -0.97 11.45 31.84
C GLU A 406 -0.92 12.28 33.13
#